data_AF-K1T001-F1
#
_entry.id   AF-K1T001-F1
#
_cell.length_a   1.000
_cell.length_b   1.000
_cell.length_c   1.000
_cell.angle_alpha   90.00
_cell.angle_beta   90.00
_cell.angle_gamma   90.00
#
_symmetry.space_group_name_H-M   'P 1'
#
loop_
_entity.id
_entity.type
_entity.pdbx_description
1 polymer ?
#
loop_
_entity_poly.entity_id
_entity_poly.type
_entity_poly.pdbx_seq_one_letter_code
_entity_poly.pdbx_strand_id
1 'polypeptide(L)'
;SVADGLHVYENPVGVLTNNPPFAQQMFMLNNYIGLSPKQPENSFAKDVPLSTYSRGMGALGLPGDLSSASRFARVAFTRMNAVSGDSETESVSQFFHILGSVDQQRGCCEVAEGKYEITIYTSCCNATRGIYYYTTYDNHRIMGVDMHAEDLDGTTLTCYPMIEEGQVSWQNGQN
;
A
#
# COMPACT_ATOMS: atom_id res chain seq x y z
N SER A 1 -2.28 2.80 -25.95
CA SER A 1 -1.72 4.04 -26.52
C SER A 1 -2.71 5.16 -26.29
N VAL A 2 -2.31 6.27 -25.65
CA VAL A 2 -3.13 7.49 -25.61
C VAL A 2 -2.85 8.29 -26.89
N ALA A 3 -3.85 8.99 -27.41
CA ALA A 3 -3.77 9.66 -28.72
C ALA A 3 -2.67 10.73 -28.80
N ASP A 4 -2.23 11.26 -27.66
CA ASP A 4 -1.24 12.32 -27.50
C ASP A 4 0.18 11.82 -27.15
N GLY A 5 0.41 10.50 -27.08
CA GLY A 5 1.75 9.90 -27.01
C GLY A 5 2.21 9.41 -25.63
N LEU A 6 3.51 9.14 -25.50
CA LEU A 6 4.11 8.67 -24.24
C LEU A 6 4.34 9.85 -23.30
N HIS A 7 3.85 9.73 -22.06
CA HIS A 7 4.09 10.70 -21.01
C HIS A 7 5.00 10.12 -19.93
N VAL A 8 6.00 10.88 -19.49
CA VAL A 8 6.90 10.55 -18.39
C VAL A 8 6.77 11.64 -17.33
N TYR A 9 6.59 11.24 -16.08
CA TYR A 9 6.35 12.15 -14.96
C TYR A 9 7.34 11.90 -13.83
N GLU A 10 7.78 12.97 -13.18
CA GLU A 10 8.36 12.87 -11.84
C GLU A 10 7.28 12.47 -10.83
N ASN A 11 7.60 11.56 -9.92
CA ASN A 11 6.66 11.05 -8.92
C ASN A 11 7.09 11.44 -7.49
N PRO A 12 6.80 12.66 -7.03
CA PRO A 12 7.25 13.15 -5.72
C PRO A 12 6.58 12.44 -4.54
N VAL A 13 5.41 11.83 -4.75
CA VAL A 13 4.68 11.08 -3.71
C VAL A 13 5.05 9.60 -3.67
N GLY A 14 5.74 9.08 -4.69
CA GLY A 14 6.27 7.73 -4.74
C GLY A 14 5.20 6.63 -4.75
N VAL A 15 3.99 6.91 -5.26
CA VAL A 15 2.90 5.95 -5.35
C VAL A 15 2.24 5.99 -6.74
N LEU A 16 1.56 4.91 -7.12
CA LEU A 16 0.79 4.80 -8.36
C LEU A 16 -0.35 3.81 -8.17
N THR A 17 -1.47 4.04 -8.85
CA THR A 17 -2.60 3.09 -8.91
C THR A 17 -3.02 2.87 -10.37
N ASN A 18 -4.31 3.01 -10.70
CA ASN A 18 -4.86 2.81 -12.04
C ASN A 18 -5.38 4.15 -12.58
N ASN A 19 -6.40 4.15 -13.43
CA ASN A 19 -7.01 5.40 -13.94
C ASN A 19 -7.67 6.22 -12.82
N PRO A 20 -7.69 7.56 -12.90
CA PRO A 20 -7.31 8.39 -14.04
C PRO A 20 -5.78 8.56 -14.24
N PRO A 21 -5.32 9.21 -15.32
CA PRO A 21 -3.89 9.45 -15.55
C PRO A 21 -3.18 10.10 -14.35
N PHE A 22 -1.89 9.82 -14.19
CA PHE A 22 -1.09 10.26 -13.03
C PHE A 22 -1.22 11.76 -12.71
N ALA A 23 -1.16 12.63 -13.71
CA ALA A 23 -1.29 14.08 -13.52
C ALA A 23 -2.64 14.48 -12.88
N GLN A 24 -3.73 13.79 -13.22
CA GLN A 24 -5.04 14.04 -12.60
C GLN A 24 -5.07 13.54 -11.16
N GLN A 25 -4.47 12.38 -10.89
CA GLN A 25 -4.36 11.87 -9.52
C GLN A 25 -3.57 12.81 -8.63
N MET A 26 -2.43 13.33 -9.12
CA MET A 26 -1.65 14.36 -8.45
C MET A 26 -2.47 15.64 -8.22
N PHE A 27 -3.23 16.11 -9.21
CA PHE A 27 -4.09 17.28 -9.07
C PHE A 27 -5.19 17.07 -8.01
N MET A 28 -5.78 15.87 -7.94
CA MET A 28 -6.81 15.54 -6.95
C MET A 28 -6.28 15.54 -5.51
N LEU A 29 -4.96 15.43 -5.28
CA LEU A 29 -4.38 15.55 -3.93
C LEU A 29 -4.64 16.92 -3.29
N ASN A 30 -4.92 17.97 -4.08
CA ASN A 30 -5.30 19.28 -3.55
C ASN A 30 -6.58 19.23 -2.69
N ASN A 31 -7.48 18.27 -2.94
CA ASN A 31 -8.67 18.07 -2.12
C ASN A 31 -8.35 17.63 -0.67
N TYR A 32 -7.13 17.14 -0.45
CA TYR A 32 -6.66 16.55 0.81
C TYR A 32 -5.56 17.38 1.48
N ILE A 33 -5.34 18.63 1.03
CA ILE A 33 -4.27 19.50 1.55
C ILE A 33 -4.39 19.78 3.05
N GLY A 34 -5.61 19.73 3.60
CA GLY A 34 -5.87 19.94 5.02
C GLY A 34 -5.67 18.70 5.90
N LEU A 35 -5.41 17.53 5.32
CA LEU A 35 -5.20 16.31 6.11
C LEU A 35 -3.87 16.35 6.86
N SER A 36 -3.85 15.81 8.08
CA SER A 36 -2.69 15.80 8.95
C SER A 36 -2.64 14.54 9.82
N PRO A 37 -1.45 14.00 10.12
CA PRO A 37 -1.31 12.93 11.11
C PRO A 37 -1.46 13.44 12.56
N LYS A 38 -1.48 14.77 12.76
CA LYS A 38 -1.58 15.40 14.09
C LYS A 38 -3.04 15.55 14.53
N GLN A 39 -3.25 15.82 15.82
CA GLN A 39 -4.57 16.22 16.30
C GLN A 39 -4.97 17.57 15.68
N PRO A 40 -6.21 17.71 15.20
CA PRO A 40 -6.66 18.96 14.61
C PRO A 40 -6.89 20.02 15.68
N GLU A 41 -6.64 21.27 15.33
CA GLU A 41 -7.03 22.43 16.12
C GLU A 41 -8.42 22.93 15.68
N ASN A 42 -9.18 23.53 16.59
CA ASN A 42 -10.48 24.11 16.25
C ASN A 42 -10.28 25.39 15.42
N SER A 43 -10.46 25.28 14.11
CA SER A 43 -10.43 26.38 13.15
C SER A 43 -11.81 26.86 12.70
N PHE A 44 -12.90 26.24 13.20
CA PHE A 44 -14.26 26.54 12.76
C PHE A 44 -14.75 27.89 13.28
N ALA A 45 -14.64 28.11 14.60
CA ALA A 45 -15.00 29.37 15.25
C ALA A 45 -14.28 29.48 16.60
N LYS A 46 -13.56 30.58 16.80
CA LYS A 46 -12.73 30.81 18.01
C LYS A 46 -13.53 30.76 19.31
N ASP A 47 -14.78 31.24 19.27
CA ASP A 47 -15.62 31.38 20.45
C ASP A 47 -16.50 30.15 20.73
N VAL A 48 -16.44 29.12 19.87
CA VAL A 48 -17.16 27.85 20.07
C VAL A 48 -16.15 26.83 20.59
N PRO A 49 -16.29 26.28 21.82
CA PRO A 49 -15.31 25.37 22.42
C PRO A 49 -15.46 23.94 21.88
N LEU A 50 -15.14 23.72 20.60
CA LEU A 50 -15.11 22.39 19.99
C LEU A 50 -13.84 21.65 20.42
N SER A 51 -13.99 20.39 20.82
CA SER A 51 -12.91 19.52 21.24
C SER A 51 -12.86 18.24 20.40
N THR A 52 -11.66 17.68 20.25
CA THR A 52 -11.47 16.36 19.63
C THR A 52 -12.00 15.27 20.56
N TYR A 53 -12.81 14.36 20.04
CA TYR A 53 -13.36 13.23 20.81
C TYR A 53 -12.63 11.91 20.55
N SER A 54 -11.72 11.84 19.57
CA SER A 54 -10.97 10.64 19.21
C SER A 54 -9.54 10.97 18.77
N ARG A 55 -8.72 9.94 18.59
CA ARG A 55 -7.42 10.01 17.92
C ARG A 55 -7.59 9.86 16.40
N GLY A 56 -6.66 10.41 15.63
CA GLY A 56 -6.68 10.31 14.16
C GLY A 56 -7.65 11.26 13.47
N MET A 57 -8.27 12.20 14.20
CA MET A 57 -9.22 13.15 13.62
C MET A 57 -8.59 14.16 12.65
N GLY A 58 -7.25 14.26 12.59
CA GLY A 58 -6.54 15.15 11.66
C GLY A 58 -6.65 14.73 10.20
N ALA A 59 -6.99 13.46 9.93
CA ALA A 59 -7.17 12.94 8.58
C ALA A 59 -8.66 12.75 8.22
N LEU A 60 -9.59 13.38 8.95
CA LEU A 60 -11.01 13.38 8.57
C LEU A 60 -11.17 13.97 7.17
N GLY A 61 -11.74 13.18 6.26
CA GLY A 61 -11.85 13.48 4.83
C GLY A 61 -10.99 12.59 3.93
N LEU A 62 -10.06 11.79 4.50
CA LEU A 62 -9.36 10.76 3.73
C LEU A 62 -10.37 9.70 3.23
N PRO A 63 -10.39 9.37 1.93
CA PRO A 63 -11.42 8.52 1.37
C PRO A 63 -11.20 7.04 1.73
N GLY A 64 -12.30 6.35 2.07
CA GLY A 64 -12.29 4.95 2.50
C GLY A 64 -12.72 3.92 1.44
N ASP A 65 -13.18 4.34 0.27
CA ASP A 65 -13.60 3.42 -0.79
C ASP A 65 -12.40 2.81 -1.54
N LEU A 66 -12.69 1.83 -2.41
CA LEU A 66 -11.70 1.05 -3.16
C LEU A 66 -11.38 1.60 -4.56
N SER A 67 -11.97 2.74 -4.95
CA SER A 67 -11.65 3.34 -6.25
C SER A 67 -10.18 3.69 -6.36
N SER A 68 -9.68 3.73 -7.59
CA SER A 68 -8.27 4.01 -7.88
C SER A 68 -7.80 5.35 -7.32
N ALA A 69 -8.63 6.39 -7.44
CA ALA A 69 -8.32 7.73 -6.92
C ALA A 69 -8.28 7.75 -5.37
N SER A 70 -9.24 7.07 -4.74
CA SER A 70 -9.28 6.97 -3.28
C SER A 70 -8.10 6.16 -2.73
N ARG A 71 -7.75 5.03 -3.38
CA ARG A 71 -6.54 4.27 -3.05
C ARG A 71 -5.29 5.12 -3.23
N PHE A 72 -5.18 5.89 -4.31
CA PHE A 72 -4.03 6.78 -4.54
C PHE A 72 -3.88 7.82 -3.42
N ALA A 73 -4.96 8.52 -3.06
CA ALA A 73 -4.94 9.49 -1.97
C ALA A 73 -4.57 8.85 -0.62
N ARG A 74 -5.14 7.67 -0.34
CA ARG A 74 -4.91 6.94 0.92
C ARG A 74 -3.48 6.43 1.04
N VAL A 75 -2.94 5.76 0.02
CA VAL A 75 -1.56 5.27 0.05
C VAL A 75 -0.54 6.41 -0.01
N ALA A 76 -0.83 7.51 -0.74
CA ALA A 76 0.01 8.71 -0.71
C ALA A 76 0.08 9.28 0.70
N PHE A 77 -1.06 9.52 1.35
CA PHE A 77 -1.09 10.02 2.73
C PHE A 77 -0.38 9.07 3.70
N THR A 78 -0.67 7.77 3.64
CA THR A 78 -0.02 6.76 4.48
C THR A 78 1.49 6.74 4.28
N ARG A 79 1.98 6.69 3.03
CA ARG A 79 3.42 6.68 2.72
C ARG A 79 4.13 7.94 3.21
N MET A 80 3.54 9.11 2.94
CA MET A 80 4.18 10.41 3.24
C MET A 80 4.25 10.71 4.74
N ASN A 81 3.49 9.98 5.57
CA ASN A 81 3.48 10.15 7.03
C ASN A 81 3.95 8.90 7.79
N ALA A 82 4.32 7.83 7.07
CA ALA A 82 4.88 6.62 7.65
C ALA A 82 6.28 6.89 8.20
N VAL A 83 6.61 6.23 9.31
CA VAL A 83 7.94 6.26 9.92
C VAL A 83 8.44 4.83 10.00
N SER A 84 9.65 4.59 9.51
CA SER A 84 10.36 3.31 9.61
C SER A 84 11.72 3.53 10.28
N GLY A 85 12.25 2.51 10.93
CA GLY A 85 13.68 2.42 11.22
C GLY A 85 14.50 2.13 9.95
N ASP A 86 15.82 2.12 10.10
CA ASP A 86 16.77 1.98 8.99
C ASP A 86 17.09 0.51 8.65
N SER A 87 16.60 -0.46 9.43
CA SER A 87 16.85 -1.86 9.13
C SER A 87 15.98 -2.38 7.98
N GLU A 88 16.47 -3.42 7.30
CA GLU A 88 15.71 -4.16 6.28
C GLU A 88 14.34 -4.59 6.80
N THR A 89 14.33 -5.27 7.95
CA THR A 89 13.13 -5.87 8.52
C THR A 89 12.08 -4.82 8.84
N GLU A 90 12.49 -3.68 9.42
CA GLU A 90 11.60 -2.56 9.69
C GLU A 90 11.06 -1.94 8.41
N SER A 91 11.94 -1.70 7.42
CA SER A 91 11.57 -1.09 6.14
C SER A 91 10.59 -1.96 5.34
N VAL A 92 10.86 -3.26 5.25
CA VAL A 92 9.99 -4.23 4.58
C VAL A 92 8.66 -4.31 5.32
N SER A 93 8.68 -4.46 6.66
CA SER A 93 7.45 -4.47 7.47
C SER A 93 6.61 -3.20 7.25
N GLN A 94 7.23 -2.03 7.30
CA GLN A 94 6.55 -0.76 7.08
C GLN A 94 5.98 -0.64 5.66
N PHE A 95 6.69 -1.15 4.66
CA PHE A 95 6.20 -1.19 3.28
C PHE A 95 4.90 -2.00 3.15
N PHE A 96 4.85 -3.19 3.77
CA PHE A 96 3.63 -4.00 3.80
C PHE A 96 2.50 -3.31 4.57
N HIS A 97 2.78 -2.60 5.67
CA HIS A 97 1.77 -1.78 6.35
C HIS A 97 1.23 -0.62 5.49
N ILE A 98 2.10 0.02 4.68
CA ILE A 98 1.67 1.08 3.76
C ILE A 98 0.71 0.52 2.71
N LEU A 99 1.05 -0.61 2.07
CA LEU A 99 0.18 -1.23 1.06
C LEU A 99 -1.07 -1.84 1.67
N GLY A 100 -1.01 -2.34 2.91
CA GLY A 100 -2.17 -2.79 3.67
C GLY A 100 -3.26 -1.72 3.84
N SER A 101 -2.90 -0.43 3.78
CA SER A 101 -3.90 0.66 3.79
C SER A 101 -4.80 0.69 2.56
N VAL A 102 -4.43 0.00 1.47
CA VAL A 102 -5.17 -0.05 0.21
C VAL A 102 -5.52 -1.47 -0.25
N ASP A 103 -5.41 -2.44 0.65
CA ASP A 103 -5.81 -3.82 0.37
C ASP A 103 -7.29 -3.92 0.02
N GLN A 104 -7.60 -4.78 -0.95
CA GLN A 104 -8.96 -5.10 -1.35
C GLN A 104 -9.41 -6.41 -0.71
N GLN A 105 -10.33 -6.31 0.26
CA GLN A 105 -10.89 -7.47 0.93
C GLN A 105 -11.99 -8.11 0.08
N ARG A 106 -12.02 -9.44 0.05
CA ARG A 106 -13.06 -10.20 -0.65
C ARG A 106 -14.44 -9.77 -0.15
N GLY A 107 -15.33 -9.42 -1.07
CA GLY A 107 -16.68 -8.93 -0.76
C GLY A 107 -16.84 -7.41 -0.84
N CYS A 108 -15.75 -6.63 -0.85
CA CYS A 108 -15.84 -5.17 -0.86
C CYS A 108 -15.88 -4.55 -2.28
N CYS A 109 -15.61 -5.33 -3.32
CA CYS A 109 -15.64 -4.90 -4.72
C CYS A 109 -16.11 -6.05 -5.61
N GLU A 110 -17.39 -6.08 -5.98
CA GLU A 110 -17.95 -7.07 -6.90
C GLU A 110 -17.79 -6.58 -8.34
N VAL A 111 -17.15 -7.39 -9.20
CA VAL A 111 -16.86 -7.06 -10.60
C VAL A 111 -17.78 -7.80 -11.58
N ALA A 112 -18.41 -8.87 -11.12
CA ALA A 112 -19.50 -9.61 -11.75
C ALA A 112 -20.20 -10.44 -10.66
N GLU A 113 -21.40 -10.95 -10.92
CA GLU A 113 -22.16 -11.74 -9.94
C GLU A 113 -21.31 -12.85 -9.30
N GLY A 114 -21.09 -12.73 -7.98
CA GLY A 114 -20.29 -13.67 -7.18
C GLY A 114 -18.78 -13.62 -7.40
N LYS A 115 -18.27 -12.64 -8.18
CA LYS A 115 -16.84 -12.45 -8.45
C LYS A 115 -16.36 -11.14 -7.86
N TYR A 116 -15.31 -11.23 -7.05
CA TYR A 116 -14.79 -10.09 -6.29
C TYR A 116 -13.35 -9.78 -6.66
N GLU A 117 -13.05 -8.49 -6.77
CA GLU A 117 -11.68 -7.99 -6.82
C GLU A 117 -11.04 -8.14 -5.43
N ILE A 118 -9.80 -8.64 -5.40
CA ILE A 118 -9.01 -8.82 -4.17
C ILE A 118 -7.55 -8.44 -4.41
N THR A 119 -6.83 -8.10 -3.33
CA THR A 119 -5.36 -8.07 -3.39
C THR A 119 -4.84 -9.51 -3.45
N ILE A 120 -4.55 -10.02 -4.65
CA ILE A 120 -4.09 -11.41 -4.82
C ILE A 120 -2.77 -11.66 -4.06
N TYR A 121 -1.84 -10.72 -4.17
CA TYR A 121 -0.56 -10.72 -3.45
C TYR A 121 -0.02 -9.29 -3.32
N THR A 122 0.91 -9.10 -2.40
CA THR A 122 1.66 -7.86 -2.19
C THR A 122 3.14 -8.16 -2.29
N SER A 123 3.92 -7.32 -2.98
CA SER A 123 5.36 -7.54 -3.17
C SER A 123 6.20 -6.31 -2.83
N CYS A 124 7.37 -6.53 -2.24
CA CYS A 124 8.37 -5.52 -1.95
C CYS A 124 9.72 -5.96 -2.53
N CYS A 125 10.38 -5.10 -3.31
CA CYS A 125 11.68 -5.42 -3.91
C CYS A 125 12.78 -4.58 -3.24
N ASN A 126 13.76 -5.24 -2.64
CA ASN A 126 15.00 -4.57 -2.27
C ASN A 126 15.97 -4.56 -3.45
N ALA A 127 16.01 -3.46 -4.18
CA ALA A 127 16.86 -3.31 -5.36
C ALA A 127 18.37 -3.26 -5.04
N THR A 128 18.75 -2.88 -3.82
CA THR A 128 20.15 -2.84 -3.39
C THR A 128 20.69 -4.25 -3.10
N ARG A 129 19.84 -5.11 -2.52
CA ARG A 129 20.22 -6.46 -2.07
C ARG A 129 19.78 -7.57 -3.02
N GLY A 130 18.97 -7.27 -4.03
CA GLY A 130 18.45 -8.27 -4.96
C GLY A 130 17.43 -9.23 -4.31
N ILE A 131 16.66 -8.78 -3.31
CA ILE A 131 15.69 -9.63 -2.61
C ILE A 131 14.27 -9.24 -2.99
N TYR A 132 13.48 -10.24 -3.39
CA TYR A 132 12.06 -10.12 -3.68
C TYR A 132 11.24 -10.68 -2.51
N TYR A 133 10.49 -9.81 -1.85
CA TYR A 133 9.57 -10.18 -0.77
C TYR A 133 8.13 -10.22 -1.25
N TYR A 134 7.32 -11.14 -0.73
CA TYR A 134 5.88 -11.16 -1.01
C TYR A 134 5.03 -11.75 0.12
N THR A 135 3.75 -11.40 0.14
CA THR A 135 2.66 -12.11 0.85
C THR A 135 1.55 -12.41 -0.16
N THR A 136 0.73 -13.43 0.07
CA THR A 136 -0.49 -13.66 -0.73
C THR A 136 -1.73 -13.28 0.07
N TYR A 137 -2.90 -13.36 -0.57
CA TYR A 137 -4.19 -13.12 0.10
C TYR A 137 -4.40 -14.08 1.29
N ASP A 138 -4.07 -15.36 1.12
CA ASP A 138 -4.30 -16.40 2.15
C ASP A 138 -3.05 -16.70 2.99
N ASN A 139 -1.86 -16.24 2.58
CA ASN A 139 -0.62 -16.35 3.33
C ASN A 139 -0.02 -14.97 3.64
N HIS A 140 -0.27 -14.49 4.86
CA HIS A 140 0.23 -13.22 5.35
C HIS A 140 1.68 -13.25 5.87
N ARG A 141 2.35 -14.42 5.83
CA ARG A 141 3.77 -14.49 6.18
C ARG A 141 4.58 -13.90 5.03
N ILE A 142 5.48 -12.97 5.35
CA ILE A 142 6.40 -12.41 4.36
C ILE A 142 7.38 -13.51 3.93
N MET A 143 7.29 -13.86 2.66
CA MET A 143 8.18 -14.76 1.94
C MET A 143 9.29 -13.94 1.29
N GLY A 144 10.49 -14.51 1.10
CA GLY A 144 11.61 -13.83 0.47
C GLY A 144 12.36 -14.76 -0.49
N VAL A 145 12.75 -14.22 -1.64
CA VAL A 145 13.62 -14.88 -2.62
C VAL A 145 14.82 -13.98 -2.85
N ASP A 146 16.01 -14.47 -2.51
CA ASP A 146 17.28 -13.75 -2.71
C ASP A 146 17.88 -14.18 -4.05
N MET A 147 17.99 -13.27 -5.02
CA MET A 147 18.53 -13.61 -6.33
C MET A 147 20.00 -14.02 -6.29
N HIS A 148 20.77 -13.58 -5.28
CA HIS A 148 22.18 -13.94 -5.13
C HIS A 148 22.39 -15.33 -4.52
N ALA A 149 21.31 -16.02 -4.14
CA ALA A 149 21.34 -17.44 -3.81
C ALA A 149 21.31 -18.34 -5.07
N GLU A 150 21.05 -17.77 -6.25
CA GLU A 150 21.03 -18.46 -7.54
C GLU A 150 22.28 -18.19 -8.39
N ASP A 151 22.49 -19.02 -9.41
CA ASP A 151 23.48 -18.76 -10.46
C ASP A 151 22.98 -17.69 -11.43
N LEU A 152 23.51 -16.47 -11.29
CA LEU A 152 23.13 -15.33 -12.13
C LEU A 152 23.63 -15.43 -13.58
N ASP A 153 24.64 -16.27 -13.84
CA ASP A 153 25.14 -16.57 -15.19
C ASP A 153 24.52 -17.87 -15.75
N GLY A 154 23.55 -18.44 -15.03
CA GLY A 154 22.83 -19.64 -15.41
C GLY A 154 22.08 -19.48 -16.75
N THR A 155 21.92 -20.59 -17.46
CA THR A 155 21.26 -20.62 -18.77
C THR A 155 19.80 -21.11 -18.71
N THR A 156 19.32 -21.45 -17.51
CA THR A 156 17.96 -21.95 -17.27
C THR A 156 17.24 -21.05 -16.29
N LEU A 157 15.94 -20.84 -16.51
CA LEU A 157 15.10 -20.07 -15.60
C LEU A 157 14.85 -20.84 -14.30
N THR A 158 15.27 -20.28 -13.16
CA THR A 158 14.81 -20.74 -11.84
C THR A 158 13.44 -20.14 -11.53
N CYS A 159 12.48 -20.98 -11.15
CA CYS A 159 11.13 -20.56 -10.78
C CYS A 159 10.82 -20.97 -9.34
N TYR A 160 10.26 -20.02 -8.58
CA TYR A 160 9.77 -20.23 -7.23
C TYR A 160 8.24 -20.11 -7.23
N PRO A 161 7.49 -21.22 -7.11
CA PRO A 161 6.03 -21.15 -6.96
C PRO A 161 5.65 -20.31 -5.73
N MET A 162 4.59 -19.52 -5.83
CA MET A 162 4.09 -18.77 -4.67
C MET A 162 3.59 -19.74 -3.60
N ILE A 163 3.95 -19.47 -2.35
CA ILE A 163 3.41 -20.20 -1.19
C ILE A 163 2.12 -19.49 -0.79
N GLU A 164 1.00 -20.01 -1.29
CA GLU A 164 -0.33 -19.39 -1.16
C GLU A 164 -1.04 -19.72 0.16
N GLU A 165 -0.84 -20.93 0.68
CA GLU A 165 -1.49 -21.39 1.91
C GLU A 165 -0.80 -20.81 3.15
N GLY A 166 -1.56 -20.10 3.97
CA GLY A 166 -1.08 -19.55 5.24
C GLY A 166 -0.78 -20.65 6.25
N GLN A 167 0.27 -20.45 7.05
CA GLN A 167 0.61 -21.34 8.17
C GLN A 167 0.37 -20.63 9.50
N VAL A 168 -0.31 -21.31 10.43
CA VAL A 168 -0.44 -20.85 11.81
C VAL A 168 0.71 -21.42 12.63
N SER A 169 1.54 -20.56 13.22
CA SER A 169 2.57 -21.00 14.17
C SER A 169 1.98 -21.13 15.57
N TRP A 170 1.74 -22.37 16.00
CA TRP A 170 1.17 -22.69 17.30
C TRP A 170 2.22 -22.58 18.41
N GLN A 171 2.12 -21.54 19.24
CA GLN A 171 3.06 -21.32 20.36
C GLN A 171 2.91 -22.32 21.51
N ASN A 172 1.87 -23.16 21.48
CA ASN A 172 1.57 -24.19 22.46
C ASN A 172 1.67 -25.62 21.90
N GLY A 173 2.28 -25.80 20.72
CA GLY A 173 2.59 -27.13 20.19
C GLY A 173 1.37 -27.93 19.67
N GLN A 174 0.29 -27.25 19.28
CA GLN A 174 -0.73 -27.90 18.45
C GLN A 174 -0.16 -28.09 17.02
N ASN A 175 -0.34 -29.27 16.46
CA ASN A 175 -0.01 -29.56 15.06
C ASN A 175 -1.22 -29.28 14.18
#